data_AF-A0A8H4AGN8-F1
#
_entry.id   AF-A0A8H4AGN8-F1
#
_cell.length_a   1.000
_cell.length_b   1.000
_cell.length_c   1.000
_cell.angle_alpha   90.00
_cell.angle_beta   90.00
_cell.angle_gamma   90.00
#
_symmetry.space_group_name_H-M   'P 1'
#
loop_
_entity.id
_entity.type
_entity.pdbx_description
1 polymer ?
#
loop_
_entity_poly.entity_id
_entity_poly.type
_entity_poly.pdbx_seq_one_letter_code
_entity_poly.pdbx_strand_id
1 'polypeptide(L)'
;MPVLKSKIEKKTKTAKTRCLNCRNQEIKYEVSEYNSNICKYCFKKNLTEQDCIKIKPSCYKEEIKNLNKLLIETKLKNLELEKQISTLKRNHQLFKKNIENLNTILNF
;
A
#
# COMPACT_ATOMS: atom_id res chain seq x y z
N MET A 1 -51.76 -7.06 -22.35
CA MET A 1 -50.36 -6.90 -22.79
C MET A 1 -49.47 -7.01 -21.56
N PRO A 2 -48.50 -7.95 -21.52
CA PRO A 2 -47.69 -8.17 -20.34
C PRO A 2 -46.62 -7.08 -20.19
N VAL A 3 -46.49 -6.59 -18.96
CA VAL A 3 -45.48 -5.61 -18.51
C VAL A 3 -44.08 -6.15 -18.85
N LEU A 4 -43.35 -5.42 -19.69
CA LEU A 4 -41.94 -5.70 -19.98
C LEU A 4 -41.15 -5.68 -18.67
N LYS A 5 -40.75 -6.85 -18.19
CA LYS A 5 -39.72 -6.98 -17.15
C LYS A 5 -38.43 -6.38 -17.71
N SER A 6 -38.06 -5.19 -17.26
CA SER A 6 -36.76 -4.59 -17.54
C SER A 6 -35.68 -5.58 -17.13
N LYS A 7 -34.87 -6.03 -18.09
CA LYS A 7 -33.69 -6.86 -17.83
C LYS A 7 -32.84 -6.13 -16.80
N ILE A 8 -32.75 -6.70 -15.59
CA ILE A 8 -31.77 -6.27 -14.60
C ILE A 8 -30.42 -6.56 -15.23
N GLU A 9 -29.76 -5.54 -15.76
CA GLU A 9 -28.38 -5.65 -16.22
C GLU A 9 -27.54 -6.13 -15.04
N LYS A 10 -27.03 -7.36 -15.16
CA LYS A 10 -26.05 -7.90 -14.22
C LYS A 10 -24.85 -6.96 -14.25
N LYS A 11 -24.67 -6.15 -13.21
CA LYS A 11 -23.45 -5.36 -12.99
C LYS A 11 -22.26 -6.31 -13.14
N THR A 12 -21.53 -6.16 -14.24
CA THR A 12 -20.35 -6.97 -14.51
C THR A 12 -19.32 -6.71 -13.41
N LYS A 13 -18.54 -7.72 -13.03
CA LYS A 13 -17.49 -7.69 -11.99
C LYS A 13 -16.36 -6.67 -12.27
N THR A 14 -16.52 -5.77 -13.25
CA THR A 14 -15.59 -4.73 -13.69
C THR A 14 -15.56 -3.51 -12.77
N ALA A 15 -16.48 -3.39 -11.80
CA ALA A 15 -16.57 -2.26 -10.87
C ALA A 15 -15.37 -2.07 -9.91
N LYS A 16 -14.41 -3.00 -9.86
CA LYS A 16 -13.26 -2.92 -8.92
C LYS A 16 -11.92 -2.55 -9.55
N THR A 17 -11.81 -2.41 -10.87
CA THR A 17 -10.53 -2.11 -11.50
C THR A 17 -10.45 -0.62 -11.84
N ARG A 18 -9.87 0.18 -10.94
CA ARG A 18 -9.54 1.58 -11.24
C ARG A 18 -8.50 1.63 -12.38
N CYS A 19 -8.68 2.52 -13.35
CA CYS A 19 -7.63 2.75 -14.34
C CYS A 19 -6.42 3.44 -13.69
N LEU A 20 -5.24 3.34 -14.32
CA LEU A 20 -3.99 3.88 -13.81
C LEU A 20 -4.08 5.38 -13.50
N ASN A 21 -4.71 6.16 -14.38
CA ASN A 21 -4.89 7.60 -14.18
C ASN A 21 -5.73 7.92 -12.94
N CYS A 22 -6.86 7.23 -12.74
CA CYS A 22 -7.65 7.40 -11.52
C CYS A 22 -6.90 6.97 -10.27
N ARG A 23 -6.04 5.94 -10.37
CA ARG A 23 -5.23 5.47 -9.25
C ARG A 23 -4.16 6.50 -8.86
N ASN A 24 -3.44 7.05 -9.84
CA ASN A 24 -2.37 8.03 -9.61
C ASN A 24 -2.89 9.36 -9.06
N GLN A 25 -4.11 9.74 -9.42
CA GLN A 25 -4.77 10.96 -8.94
C GLN A 25 -5.63 10.73 -7.70
N GLU A 26 -5.65 9.50 -7.15
CA GLU A 26 -6.45 9.08 -6.00
C GLU A 26 -7.97 9.32 -6.12
N ILE A 27 -8.46 9.55 -7.33
CA ILE A 27 -9.88 9.80 -7.58
C ILE A 27 -10.67 8.50 -7.72
N LYS A 28 -11.96 8.59 -7.39
CA LYS A 28 -12.90 7.49 -7.59
C LYS A 28 -13.07 7.20 -9.09
N TYR A 29 -12.93 5.93 -9.46
CA TYR A 29 -13.19 5.49 -10.82
C TYR A 29 -14.70 5.44 -11.07
N GLU A 30 -15.15 6.14 -12.11
CA GLU A 30 -16.51 6.09 -12.63
C GLU A 30 -16.46 5.92 -14.15
N VAL A 31 -17.31 5.06 -14.70
CA VAL A 31 -17.39 4.83 -16.15
C VAL A 31 -17.99 6.06 -16.84
N SER A 32 -17.46 6.45 -18.01
CA SER A 32 -18.01 7.55 -18.79
C SER A 32 -19.41 7.22 -19.29
N GLU A 33 -20.30 8.21 -19.29
CA GLU A 33 -21.67 8.08 -19.82
C GLU A 33 -21.69 7.98 -21.35
N TYR A 34 -20.66 8.52 -22.01
CA TYR A 34 -20.56 8.55 -23.47
C TYR A 34 -19.82 7.34 -24.05
N ASN A 35 -18.96 6.69 -23.26
CA ASN A 35 -18.18 5.55 -23.70
C ASN A 35 -17.85 4.63 -22.50
N SER A 36 -18.39 3.41 -22.52
CA SER A 36 -18.22 2.43 -21.44
C SER A 36 -16.79 1.90 -21.26
N ASN A 37 -15.93 2.07 -22.26
CA ASN A 37 -14.55 1.58 -22.24
C ASN A 37 -13.61 2.51 -21.45
N ILE A 38 -13.96 3.80 -21.35
CA ILE A 38 -13.16 4.84 -20.69
C ILE A 38 -13.83 5.34 -19.39
N CYS A 39 -13.03 5.86 -18.45
CA CYS A 39 -13.56 6.49 -17.23
C CYS A 39 -13.90 7.97 -17.44
N LYS A 40 -14.81 8.52 -16.61
CA LYS A 40 -15.20 9.94 -16.65
C LYS A 40 -14.01 10.89 -16.60
N TYR A 41 -13.00 10.57 -15.79
CA TYR A 41 -11.81 11.40 -15.66
C TYR A 41 -10.97 11.42 -16.96
N CYS A 42 -10.62 10.25 -17.49
CA CYS A 42 -9.86 10.16 -18.73
C CYS A 42 -10.62 10.79 -19.90
N PHE A 43 -11.93 10.58 -19.97
CA PHE A 43 -12.79 11.20 -20.98
C PHE A 43 -12.78 12.74 -20.90
N LYS A 44 -12.93 13.32 -19.69
CA LYS A 44 -12.82 14.77 -19.48
C LYS A 44 -11.45 15.36 -19.83
N LYS A 45 -10.41 14.54 -19.81
CA LYS A 45 -9.04 14.92 -20.18
C LYS A 45 -8.72 14.66 -21.65
N ASN A 46 -9.71 14.29 -22.45
CA ASN A 46 -9.55 13.93 -23.87
C ASN A 46 -8.53 12.79 -24.10
N LEU A 47 -8.37 11.92 -23.11
CA LEU A 47 -7.55 10.72 -23.24
C LEU A 47 -8.30 9.64 -24.02
N THR A 48 -7.58 8.76 -24.70
CA THR A 48 -8.16 7.66 -25.47
C THR A 48 -8.48 6.45 -24.60
N GLU A 49 -9.17 5.45 -25.17
CA GLU A 49 -9.38 4.16 -24.49
C GLU A 49 -8.06 3.45 -24.17
N GLN A 50 -7.06 3.58 -25.04
CA GLN A 50 -5.73 2.99 -24.85
C GLN A 50 -5.01 3.64 -23.65
N ASP A 51 -5.19 4.94 -23.45
CA ASP A 51 -4.64 5.67 -22.30
C ASP A 51 -5.36 5.33 -20.98
N CYS A 52 -6.60 4.86 -21.05
CA CYS A 52 -7.41 4.49 -19.89
C CYS A 52 -7.12 3.06 -19.41
N ILE A 53 -5.84 2.75 -19.17
CA ILE A 53 -5.34 1.40 -18.85
C ILE A 53 -5.97 0.87 -17.56
N LYS A 54 -6.80 -0.18 -17.69
CA LYS A 54 -7.39 -0.92 -16.55
C LYS A 54 -6.47 -2.07 -16.15
N ILE A 55 -5.61 -1.82 -15.18
CA ILE A 55 -4.71 -2.83 -14.64
C ILE A 55 -5.44 -3.68 -13.61
N LYS A 56 -5.57 -4.99 -13.86
CA LYS A 56 -5.97 -5.94 -12.81
C LYS A 56 -4.76 -6.29 -11.95
N PRO A 57 -4.88 -6.33 -10.61
CA PRO A 57 -3.80 -6.81 -9.74
C PRO A 57 -3.30 -8.22 -10.12
N SER A 58 -4.14 -9.06 -10.73
CA SER A 58 -3.76 -10.38 -11.25
C SER A 58 -2.70 -10.34 -12.37
N CYS A 59 -2.47 -9.18 -12.99
CA CYS A 59 -1.43 -8.99 -14.00
C CYS A 59 -0.03 -8.81 -13.40
N TYR A 60 0.07 -8.57 -12.08
CA TYR A 60 1.33 -8.27 -11.38
C TYR A 60 1.56 -9.23 -10.20
N LYS A 61 1.20 -10.51 -10.37
CA LYS A 61 1.23 -11.49 -9.28
C LYS A 61 2.64 -11.67 -8.72
N GLU A 62 3.65 -11.76 -9.58
CA GLU A 62 5.03 -11.98 -9.16
C GLU A 62 5.61 -10.72 -8.48
N GLU A 63 5.30 -9.52 -8.98
CA GLU A 63 5.73 -8.27 -8.34
C GLU A 63 5.11 -8.12 -6.95
N ILE A 64 3.82 -8.44 -6.79
CA ILE A 64 3.16 -8.44 -5.48
C ILE A 64 3.81 -9.45 -4.54
N LYS A 65 4.14 -10.65 -5.03
CA LYS A 65 4.82 -11.67 -4.24
C LYS A 65 6.22 -11.23 -3.81
N ASN A 66 6.98 -10.61 -4.70
CA ASN A 66 8.31 -10.08 -4.42
C ASN A 66 8.27 -8.93 -3.40
N LEU A 67 7.30 -8.01 -3.54
CA LEU A 67 7.08 -6.94 -2.56
C LEU A 67 6.73 -7.49 -1.18
N ASN A 68 5.88 -8.52 -1.11
CA ASN A 68 5.54 -9.17 0.15
C ASN A 68 6.76 -9.86 0.80
N LYS A 69 7.63 -10.48 0.00
CA LYS A 69 8.88 -11.06 0.49
C LYS A 69 9.79 -9.99 1.11
N LEU A 70 10.02 -8.88 0.38
CA LEU A 70 10.81 -7.75 0.87
C LEU A 70 10.24 -7.14 2.16
N LEU A 71 8.91 -7.03 2.26
CA LEU A 71 8.24 -6.54 3.46
C LEU A 71 8.50 -7.44 4.67
N ILE A 72 8.45 -8.77 4.48
CA ILE A 72 8.72 -9.74 5.56
C ILE A 72 10.18 -9.65 5.99
N GLU A 73 11.13 -9.64 5.04
CA GLU A 73 12.57 -9.52 5.32
C GLU A 73 12.88 -8.23 6.09
N THR A 74 12.28 -7.12 5.67
CA THR A 74 12.45 -5.81 6.33
C THR A 74 11.90 -5.83 7.76
N LYS A 75 10.72 -6.43 7.99
CA LYS A 75 10.14 -6.56 9.34
C LYS A 75 11.05 -7.37 10.26
N LEU A 76 11.62 -8.48 9.77
CA LEU A 76 12.55 -9.30 10.56
C LEU A 76 13.82 -8.53 10.90
N LYS A 77 14.39 -7.79 9.95
CA LYS A 77 15.58 -6.96 10.18
C LYS A 77 15.31 -5.86 11.21
N ASN A 78 14.15 -5.21 11.15
CA ASN A 78 13.78 -4.19 12.13
C ASN A 78 13.64 -4.77 13.54
N LEU A 79 13.01 -5.95 13.67
CA LEU A 79 12.90 -6.63 14.97
C LEU A 79 14.27 -6.96 15.57
N GLU A 80 15.22 -7.40 14.75
CA GLU A 80 16.59 -7.69 15.19
C GLU A 80 17.30 -6.42 15.68
N LEU A 81 17.15 -5.30 14.94
CA LEU A 81 17.70 -4.00 15.34
C LEU A 81 17.09 -3.50 16.65
N GLU A 82 15.78 -3.65 16.85
CA GLU A 82 15.11 -3.27 18.09
C GLU A 82 15.67 -4.03 19.31
N LYS A 83 15.95 -5.34 19.16
CA LYS A 83 16.60 -6.14 20.20
C LYS A 83 18.01 -5.63 20.50
N GLN A 84 18.81 -5.35 19.47
CA GLN A 84 20.16 -4.82 19.64
C GLN A 84 20.16 -3.46 20.35
N ILE A 85 19.25 -2.57 19.99
CA ILE A 85 19.06 -1.27 20.65
C ILE A 85 18.67 -1.46 22.12
N SER A 86 17.77 -2.41 22.43
CA SER A 86 17.39 -2.71 23.81
C SER A 86 18.58 -3.19 24.65
N THR A 87 19.45 -4.04 24.09
CA THR A 87 20.65 -4.53 24.77
C THR A 87 21.65 -3.39 25.01
N LEU A 88 21.89 -2.55 23.99
CA LEU A 88 22.78 -1.40 24.12
C LEU A 88 22.30 -0.42 25.20
N LYS A 89 20.99 -0.16 25.28
CA LYS A 89 20.41 0.69 26.34
C LYS A 89 20.66 0.13 27.73
N ARG A 90 20.48 -1.18 27.94
CA ARG A 90 20.76 -1.84 29.23
C ARG A 90 22.23 -1.74 29.59
N ASN A 91 23.12 -2.03 28.63
CA ASN A 91 24.56 -1.95 28.85
C ASN A 91 24.98 -0.52 29.20
N HIS A 92 24.47 0.48 28.50
CA HIS A 92 24.74 1.88 28.80
C HIS A 92 24.33 2.28 30.22
N GLN A 93 23.15 1.83 30.69
CA GLN A 93 22.71 2.06 32.07
C GLN A 93 23.63 1.41 33.09
N LEU A 94 24.10 0.18 32.83
CA LEU A 94 25.06 -0.52 33.69
C LEU A 94 26.40 0.22 33.76
N PHE A 95 26.94 0.63 32.61
CA PHE A 95 28.18 1.40 32.56
C PHE A 95 28.06 2.72 33.31
N LYS A 96 26.95 3.44 33.14
CA LYS A 96 26.70 4.69 33.86
C LYS A 96 26.71 4.48 35.37
N LYS A 97 25.99 3.46 35.86
CA LYS A 97 25.95 3.10 37.29
C LYS A 97 27.33 2.71 37.83
N ASN A 98 28.11 1.97 37.06
CA ASN A 98 29.46 1.57 37.46
C ASN A 98 30.40 2.78 37.58
N ILE A 99 30.30 3.74 36.66
CA ILE A 99 31.07 4.99 36.72
C ILE A 99 30.66 5.83 37.94
N GLU A 100 29.36 5.95 38.23
CA GLU A 100 28.86 6.65 39.41
C GLU A 100 29.38 6.02 40.72
N ASN A 101 29.37 4.69 40.80
CA ASN A 101 29.92 3.96 41.95
C ASN A 101 31.43 4.18 42.11
N LEU A 102 32.19 4.10 41.02
CA LEU A 102 33.65 4.35 41.05
C LEU A 102 33.97 5.77 41.49
N ASN A 103 33.25 6.76 40.97
CA ASN A 103 33.40 8.16 41.39
C ASN A 103 33.06 8.35 42.87
N THR A 104 32.10 7.60 43.40
CA THR A 104 31.80 7.63 44.83
C THR A 104 32.97 7.09 45.63
N ILE A 105 33.51 5.92 45.26
CA ILE A 105 34.65 5.29 45.96
C ILE A 105 35.90 6.18 45.91
N LEU A 106 36.17 6.83 44.79
CA LEU A 106 37.36 7.67 44.59
C LEU A 106 37.28 9.04 45.27
N ASN A 107 36.07 9.53 45.58
CA ASN A 107 35.84 10.82 46.23
C ASN A 107 35.59 10.69 47.75
N PHE A 108 35.73 9.48 48.31
CA PHE A 108 35.82 9.20 49.75
C PHE A 108 37.30 9.09 50.18
#